data_AF-A0A428JYE5-F1
#
_entry.id   AF-A0A428JYE5-F1
#
_cell.length_a   1.000
_cell.length_b   1.000
_cell.length_c   1.000
_cell.angle_alpha   90.00
_cell.angle_beta   90.00
_cell.angle_gamma   90.00
#
_symmetry.space_group_name_H-M   'P 1'
#
loop_
_entity.id
_entity.type
_entity.pdbx_description
1 polymer ?
#
loop_
_entity_poly.entity_id
_entity_poly.type
_entity_poly.pdbx_seq_one_letter_code
_entity_poly.pdbx_strand_id
1 'polypeptide(L)'
;MKNSLIITGQITALLSFIIGTSLFSIQLYFGMFAIPVLLIVGFLLTAFIANLVILSVIVGASILNKIDRNEGLKTCLIMLLNIPIALLYYYLTITFSRNSFLF
;
A
#
# COMPACT_ATOMS: atom_id res chain seq x y z
N MET A 1 15.18 13.16 18.12
CA MET A 1 13.78 12.68 18.20
C MET A 1 13.29 12.47 16.79
N LYS A 2 12.80 11.26 16.45
CA LYS A 2 12.22 11.01 15.12
C LYS A 2 11.00 11.91 14.93
N ASN A 3 10.87 12.50 13.75
CA ASN A 3 9.73 13.35 13.46
C ASN A 3 8.43 12.53 13.39
N SER A 4 7.34 13.02 13.98
CA SER A 4 6.05 12.32 14.01
C SER A 4 5.53 11.97 12.62
N LEU A 5 5.72 12.88 11.65
CA LEU A 5 5.37 12.67 10.25
C LEU A 5 6.06 11.45 9.62
N ILE A 6 7.35 11.27 9.92
CA ILE A 6 8.17 10.16 9.40
C ILE A 6 7.67 8.84 9.98
N ILE A 7 7.40 8.82 11.29
CA ILE A 7 6.84 7.65 11.97
C ILE A 7 5.48 7.27 11.38
N THR A 8 4.59 8.25 11.21
CA THR A 8 3.28 8.02 10.58
C THR A 8 3.43 7.45 9.18
N GLY A 9 4.29 8.01 8.33
CA GLY A 9 4.54 7.47 6.99
C GLY A 9 5.05 6.03 6.99
N GLN A 10 6.00 5.71 7.87
CA GLN A 10 6.53 4.35 8.01
C GLN A 10 5.46 3.35 8.49
N ILE A 11 4.67 3.73 9.50
CA ILE A 11 3.60 2.88 10.03
C ILE A 11 2.49 2.69 9.00
N THR A 12 2.05 3.75 8.33
CA THR A 12 1.00 3.65 7.30
C THR A 12 1.47 2.76 6.15
N ALA A 13 2.73 2.90 5.72
CA ALA A 13 3.27 2.03 4.68
C ALA A 13 3.29 0.56 5.12
N LEU A 14 3.78 0.29 6.32
CA LEU A 14 3.87 -1.05 6.87
C LEU A 14 2.49 -1.69 7.03
N LEU A 15 1.52 -0.98 7.61
CA LEU A 15 0.16 -1.48 7.79
C LEU A 15 -0.55 -1.73 6.46
N SER A 16 -0.40 -0.81 5.50
CA SER A 16 -0.96 -0.99 4.15
C SER A 16 -0.41 -2.25 3.49
N PHE A 17 0.90 -2.50 3.63
CA PHE A 17 1.55 -3.68 3.12
C PHE A 17 1.06 -4.96 3.81
N ILE A 18 1.04 -4.99 5.14
CA ILE A 18 0.63 -6.17 5.91
C ILE A 18 -0.83 -6.53 5.62
N ILE A 19 -1.73 -5.55 5.66
CA ILE A 19 -3.17 -5.78 5.41
C ILE A 19 -3.38 -6.20 3.95
N GLY A 20 -2.76 -5.52 2.98
CA GLY A 20 -2.87 -5.88 1.57
C GLY A 20 -2.36 -7.29 1.28
N THR A 21 -1.21 -7.64 1.86
CA THR A 21 -0.62 -8.98 1.73
C THR A 21 -1.51 -10.05 2.36
N SER A 22 -2.12 -9.75 3.51
CA SER A 22 -3.03 -10.68 4.19
C SER A 22 -4.31 -10.90 3.38
N LEU A 23 -4.95 -9.83 2.89
CA LEU A 23 -6.12 -9.92 2.02
C LEU A 23 -5.82 -10.72 0.74
N PHE A 24 -4.69 -10.44 0.11
CA PHE A 24 -4.25 -11.15 -1.08
C PHE A 24 -3.99 -12.64 -0.81
N SER A 25 -3.30 -12.96 0.31
CA SER A 25 -2.99 -14.34 0.68
C SER A 25 -4.25 -15.15 1.01
N ILE A 26 -5.21 -14.56 1.73
CA ILE A 26 -6.51 -15.18 2.02
C ILE A 26 -7.25 -15.48 0.71
N GLN A 27 -7.27 -14.52 -0.23
CA GLN A 27 -7.91 -14.70 -1.52
C GLN A 27 -7.28 -15.84 -2.34
N LEU A 28 -5.94 -15.95 -2.34
CA LEU A 28 -5.25 -17.04 -3.04
C LEU A 28 -5.51 -18.41 -2.39
N TYR A 29 -5.54 -18.49 -1.05
CA TYR A 29 -5.65 -19.76 -0.34
C TYR A 29 -7.09 -20.30 -0.33
N PHE A 30 -8.07 -19.46 -0.04
CA PHE A 30 -9.48 -19.86 0.11
C PHE A 30 -10.31 -19.65 -1.17
N GLY A 31 -9.74 -19.01 -2.20
CA GLY A 31 -10.40 -18.79 -3.49
C GLY A 31 -11.38 -17.61 -3.50
N MET A 32 -12.11 -17.47 -4.62
CA MET A 32 -12.88 -16.28 -4.98
C MET A 32 -13.98 -15.88 -3.96
N PHE A 33 -14.50 -16.86 -3.20
CA PHE A 33 -15.61 -16.66 -2.27
C PHE A 33 -15.19 -16.21 -0.87
N ALA A 34 -13.89 -16.19 -0.56
CA ALA A 34 -13.40 -15.87 0.77
C ALA A 34 -13.56 -14.39 1.11
N ILE A 35 -13.22 -13.51 0.16
CA ILE A 35 -13.33 -12.07 0.32
C ILE A 35 -13.92 -11.49 -0.98
N PRO A 36 -14.97 -10.64 -0.89
CA PRO A 36 -15.49 -9.94 -2.06
C PRO A 36 -14.39 -9.15 -2.77
N VAL A 37 -14.23 -9.37 -4.08
CA VAL A 37 -13.22 -8.66 -4.90
C VAL A 37 -13.33 -7.14 -4.75
N LEU A 38 -14.57 -6.62 -4.64
CA LEU A 38 -14.82 -5.19 -4.40
C LEU A 38 -14.16 -4.66 -3.12
N LEU A 39 -14.11 -5.47 -2.05
CA LEU A 39 -13.48 -5.10 -0.78
C LEU A 39 -11.95 -5.03 -0.96
N ILE A 40 -11.35 -6.00 -1.64
CA ILE A 40 -9.91 -6.03 -1.91
C ILE A 40 -9.51 -4.82 -2.77
N VAL A 41 -10.22 -4.59 -3.87
CA VAL A 41 -9.96 -3.46 -4.78
C VAL A 41 -10.19 -2.12 -4.07
N GLY A 42 -11.26 -2.00 -3.27
CA GLY A 42 -11.53 -0.81 -2.47
C GLY A 42 -10.44 -0.52 -1.44
N PHE A 43 -9.93 -1.55 -0.76
CA PHE A 43 -8.78 -1.42 0.13
C PHE A 43 -7.52 -0.98 -0.62
N LEU A 44 -7.20 -1.62 -1.76
CA LEU A 44 -6.02 -1.26 -2.56
C LEU A 44 -6.07 0.19 -3.03
N LEU A 45 -7.23 0.68 -3.48
CA LEU A 45 -7.42 2.08 -3.88
C LEU A 45 -7.23 3.04 -2.72
N THR A 46 -7.84 2.76 -1.56
CA THR A 46 -7.71 3.63 -0.39
C THR A 46 -6.28 3.64 0.16
N ALA A 47 -5.61 2.49 0.22
CA ALA A 47 -4.20 2.38 0.60
C ALA A 47 -3.30 3.14 -0.38
N PHE A 48 -3.54 3.03 -1.69
CA PHE A 48 -2.79 3.75 -2.71
C PHE A 48 -2.91 5.28 -2.53
N ILE A 49 -4.14 5.79 -2.39
CA ILE A 49 -4.38 7.22 -2.17
C ILE A 49 -3.74 7.70 -0.87
N ALA A 50 -3.90 6.96 0.23
CA ALA A 50 -3.31 7.32 1.51
C ALA A 50 -1.77 7.39 1.46
N ASN A 51 -1.13 6.41 0.81
CA ASN A 51 0.32 6.42 0.62
C ASN A 51 0.76 7.62 -0.25
N LEU A 52 0.03 7.96 -1.32
CA LEU A 52 0.35 9.13 -2.15
C LEU A 52 0.22 10.47 -1.41
N VAL A 53 -0.85 10.63 -0.63
CA VAL A 53 -1.08 11.87 0.14
C VAL A 53 0.04 12.07 1.15
N ILE A 54 0.35 11.06 1.95
CA ILE A 54 1.40 11.16 2.97
C ILE A 54 2.78 11.34 2.32
N LEU A 55 3.06 10.62 1.22
CA LEU A 55 4.30 10.79 0.46
C LEU A 55 4.47 12.24 -0.01
N SER A 56 3.40 12.86 -0.54
CA SER A 56 3.44 14.26 -0.98
C SER A 56 3.76 15.21 0.17
N VAL A 57 3.19 14.96 1.36
CA VAL A 57 3.46 15.77 2.56
C VAL A 57 4.91 15.61 3.02
N ILE A 58 5.45 14.38 3.03
CA ILE A 58 6.86 14.12 3.42
C ILE A 58 7.82 14.78 2.43
N VAL A 59 7.57 14.67 1.12
CA VAL A 59 8.38 15.35 0.09
C VAL A 59 8.37 16.86 0.30
N GLY A 60 7.19 17.47 0.48
CA GLY A 60 7.08 18.90 0.76
C GLY A 60 7.83 19.32 2.04
N ALA A 61 7.70 18.53 3.11
CA ALA A 61 8.39 18.79 4.36
C ALA A 61 9.93 18.65 4.24
N SER A 62 10.43 17.71 3.44
CA SER A 62 11.87 17.56 3.14
C SER A 62 12.42 18.72 2.31
N ILE A 63 11.66 19.22 1.34
CA ILE A 63 12.06 20.38 0.52
C ILE A 63 12.18 21.64 1.40
N LEU A 64 11.21 21.85 2.29
CA LEU A 64 11.17 22.98 3.22
C LEU A 64 12.15 22.86 4.41
N ASN A 65 13.02 21.83 4.43
CA ASN A 65 13.96 21.54 5.52
C ASN A 65 13.29 21.41 6.91
N LYS A 66 11.99 21.05 6.96
CA LYS A 66 11.27 20.84 8.22
C LYS A 66 11.57 19.48 8.86
N ILE A 67 12.19 18.58 8.11
CA ILE A 67 12.53 17.22 8.52
C ILE A 67 13.92 16.85 8.03
N ASP A 68 14.53 15.86 8.67
CA ASP A 68 15.78 15.26 8.17
C ASP A 68 15.56 14.70 6.76
N ARG A 69 16.35 15.20 5.80
CA ARG A 69 16.20 14.84 4.39
C ARG A 69 16.51 13.37 4.12
N ASN A 70 17.48 12.78 4.82
CA ASN A 70 17.84 11.38 4.64
C ASN A 70 16.74 10.46 5.18
N GLU A 71 16.18 10.73 6.36
CA GLU A 71 15.06 9.96 6.90
C GLU A 71 13.77 10.14 6.08
N GLY A 72 13.52 11.37 5.60
CA GLY A 72 12.41 11.70 4.70
C GLY A 72 12.48 10.90 3.39
N LEU A 73 13.64 10.92 2.72
CA LEU A 73 13.86 10.17 1.48
C LEU A 73 13.72 8.65 1.67
N LYS A 74 14.25 8.09 2.75
CA LYS A 74 14.07 6.66 3.08
C LYS A 74 12.59 6.31 3.23
N THR A 75 11.83 7.17 3.90
CA THR A 75 10.40 6.95 4.09
C THR A 75 9.65 7.08 2.78
N CYS A 76 9.96 8.08 1.95
CA CYS A 76 9.41 8.19 0.60
C CYS A 76 9.66 6.93 -0.23
N LEU A 77 10.86 6.36 -0.21
CA LEU A 77 11.17 5.12 -0.92
C LEU A 77 10.31 3.94 -0.43
N ILE A 78 10.14 3.78 0.88
CA ILE A 78 9.30 2.74 1.48
C ILE A 78 7.84 2.91 1.05
N MET A 79 7.33 4.14 1.10
CA MET A 79 5.96 4.45 0.69
C MET A 79 5.75 4.26 -0.81
N LEU A 80 6.75 4.60 -1.63
CA LEU A 80 6.71 4.41 -3.07
C LEU A 80 6.67 2.93 -3.44
N LEU A 81 7.34 2.06 -2.67
CA LEU A 81 7.33 0.61 -2.87
C LEU A 81 5.93 -0.01 -2.71
N ASN A 82 5.05 0.60 -1.91
CA ASN A 82 3.67 0.12 -1.77
C ASN A 82 2.85 0.27 -3.05
N ILE A 83 3.19 1.21 -3.94
CA ILE A 83 2.48 1.44 -5.20
C ILE A 83 2.61 0.24 -6.17
N PRO A 84 3.82 -0.21 -6.56
CA PRO A 84 3.96 -1.37 -7.44
C PRO A 84 3.45 -2.65 -6.79
N ILE A 85 3.55 -2.78 -5.46
CA ILE A 85 2.97 -3.93 -4.74
C ILE A 85 1.44 -3.94 -4.84
N ALA A 86 0.78 -2.79 -4.65
CA ALA A 86 -0.66 -2.68 -4.79
C ALA A 86 -1.13 -2.99 -6.22
N LEU A 87 -0.39 -2.53 -7.24
CA LEU A 87 -0.66 -2.87 -8.64
C LEU A 87 -0.50 -4.36 -8.92
N LEU A 88 0.54 -4.99 -8.35
CA LEU A 88 0.74 -6.43 -8.43
C LEU A 88 -0.43 -7.19 -7.80
N TYR A 89 -0.85 -6.81 -6.59
CA TYR A 89 -2.00 -7.45 -5.92
C TYR A 89 -3.28 -7.28 -6.74
N TYR A 90 -3.55 -6.09 -7.27
CA TYR A 90 -4.69 -5.85 -8.15
C TYR A 90 -4.67 -6.76 -9.40
N TYR A 91 -3.53 -6.82 -10.10
CA TYR A 91 -3.36 -7.64 -11.29
C TYR A 91 -3.59 -9.13 -10.99
N LEU A 92 -2.99 -9.64 -9.92
CA LEU A 92 -3.10 -11.04 -9.53
C LEU A 92 -4.54 -11.35 -9.09
N THR A 93 -5.18 -10.51 -8.28
CA THR A 93 -6.58 -10.70 -7.87
C THR A 93 -7.50 -10.81 -9.08
N ILE A 94 -7.37 -9.94 -10.09
CA ILE A 94 -8.20 -10.01 -11.30
C ILE A 94 -7.89 -11.27 -12.11
N THR A 95 -6.60 -11.59 -12.29
CA THR A 95 -6.18 -12.73 -13.12
C THR A 95 -6.67 -14.06 -12.54
N PHE A 96 -6.44 -14.28 -11.24
CA PHE A 96 -6.87 -15.50 -10.56
C PHE A 96 -8.39 -15.57 -10.43
N SER A 97 -9.06 -14.46 -10.14
CA SER A 97 -10.52 -14.41 -10.08
C SER A 97 -11.20 -14.66 -11.43
N ARG A 98 -10.58 -14.26 -12.55
CA ARG A 98 -11.11 -14.53 -13.89
C ARG A 98 -10.95 -16.00 -14.27
N ASN A 99 -9.82 -16.63 -13.92
CA ASN A 99 -9.57 -18.03 -14.23
C ASN A 99 -10.50 -18.99 -13.46
N SER A 100 -10.93 -18.64 -12.25
CA SER A 100 -11.93 -19.42 -11.51
C SER A 100 -13.36 -19.34 -12.08
N PHE A 101 -13.61 -18.49 -13.08
CA PHE A 101 -14.91 -18.36 -13.76
C PHE A 101 -15.00 -19.23 -15.02
N LEU A 102 -13.87 -19.81 -15.48
CA LEU A 102 -13.77 -20.59 -16.73
C LEU A 102 -13.74 -22.11 -16.53
N PHE A 103 -13.91 -22.60 -15.30
CA PHE A 103 -14.03 -24.01 -14.95
C PHE A 103 -15.21 -24.25 -14.03
#